data_AF-A0A961RCI9-F1
#
_entry.id   AF-A0A961RCI9-F1
#
_cell.length_a   1.000
_cell.length_b   1.000
_cell.length_c   1.000
_cell.angle_alpha   90.00
_cell.angle_beta   90.00
_cell.angle_gamma   90.00
#
_symmetry.space_group_name_H-M   'P 1'
#
loop_
_entity.id
_entity.type
_entity.pdbx_description
1 polymer ?
#
loop_
_entity_poly.entity_id
_entity_poly.type
_entity_poly.pdbx_seq_one_letter_code
_entity_poly.pdbx_strand_id
1 'polypeptide(L)' 'VRLRLEGPAGGVIADVTGDPLDRNKASYSAFAGKRGNPAQGPHRLLVQVLRGETVLREHVTETRLH' A
#
# COMPACT_ATOMS: atom_id res chain seq x y z
N VAL A 1 8.26 3.05 5.15
CA VAL A 1 6.97 3.55 4.58
C VAL A 1 5.95 2.43 4.67
N ARG A 2 4.69 2.70 5.01
CA ARG A 2 3.63 1.67 5.06
C ARG A 2 2.71 1.78 3.86
N LEU A 3 2.38 0.63 3.28
CA LEU A 3 1.49 0.47 2.15
C LEU A 3 0.40 -0.54 2.54
N ARG A 4 -0.85 -0.09 2.51
CA ARG A 4 -2.01 -0.94 2.80
C ARG A 4 -2.95 -0.94 1.60
N LEU A 5 -3.23 -2.13 1.08
CA LEU A 5 -4.16 -2.37 -0.02
C LEU A 5 -5.43 -3.00 0.54
N GLU A 6 -6.55 -2.36 0.28
CA GLU A 6 -7.87 -2.83 0.64
C GLU A 6 -8.65 -3.19 -0.62
N GLY A 7 -9.34 -4.33 -0.55
CA GLY A 7 -10.21 -4.81 -1.60
C GLY A 7 -11.55 -4.09 -1.64
N PRO A 8 -12.37 -4.36 -2.67
CA PRO A 8 -13.67 -3.71 -2.88
C PRO A 8 -14.65 -3.94 -1.73
N ALA A 9 -14.50 -5.03 -0.97
CA ALA A 9 -15.30 -5.35 0.21
C ALA A 9 -14.76 -4.71 1.51
N GLY A 10 -13.74 -3.84 1.44
CA GLY A 10 -13.07 -3.24 2.59
C GLY A 10 -12.08 -4.17 3.32
N GLY A 11 -11.90 -5.41 2.84
CA GLY A 11 -10.93 -6.35 3.41
C GLY A 11 -9.49 -5.96 3.09
N VAL A 12 -8.59 -6.04 4.07
CA VAL A 12 -7.16 -5.80 3.86
C VAL A 12 -6.57 -6.97 3.08
N ILE A 13 -6.18 -6.71 1.83
CA ILE A 13 -5.50 -7.69 0.97
C ILE A 13 -4.03 -7.76 1.33
N ALA A 14 -3.42 -6.62 1.61
CA ALA A 14 -2.01 -6.55 1.96
C ALA A 14 -1.73 -5.34 2.84
N ASP A 15 -0.88 -5.55 3.84
CA ASP A 15 -0.32 -4.49 4.67
C ASP A 15 1.19 -4.73 4.76
N VAL A 16 1.98 -3.77 4.30
CA VAL A 16 3.43 -3.89 4.19
C VAL A 16 4.06 -2.62 4.69
N THR A 17 4.89 -2.74 5.72
CA THR A 17 5.81 -1.68 6.11
C THR A 17 7.17 -1.98 5.50
N GLY A 18 7.55 -1.20 4.49
CA GLY A 18 8.88 -1.24 3.90
C GLY A 18 9.93 -0.57 4.79
N ASP A 19 11.18 -0.85 4.48
CA ASP A 19 12.36 -0.34 5.18
C ASP A 19 12.40 1.20 5.29
N PRO A 20 13.20 1.75 6.21
CA PRO A 20 13.42 3.19 6.31
C PRO A 20 13.77 3.77 4.93
N LEU A 21 13.03 4.81 4.53
CA LEU A 21 13.15 5.36 3.19
C LEU A 21 14.47 6.12 3.09
N ASP A 22 15.50 5.49 2.52
CA ASP A 22 16.71 6.20 2.15
C ASP A 22 16.38 7.14 0.99
N ARG A 23 16.75 8.41 1.12
CA ARG A 23 16.09 9.58 0.49
C ARG A 23 15.99 9.58 -1.05
N ASN A 24 16.65 8.63 -1.74
CA ASN A 24 16.93 8.69 -3.18
C ASN A 24 16.40 7.52 -4.04
N LYS A 25 15.68 6.53 -3.50
CA LYS A 25 15.12 5.43 -4.31
C LYS A 25 13.72 5.04 -3.87
N ALA A 26 12.74 5.87 -4.19
CA ALA A 26 11.33 5.54 -3.99
C ALA A 26 10.74 4.93 -5.29
N SER A 27 11.29 3.81 -5.74
CA SER A 27 10.62 2.94 -6.73
C SER A 27 10.22 1.65 -5.99
N TYR A 28 9.04 1.64 -5.39
CA TYR A 28 8.57 0.54 -4.54
C TYR A 28 7.61 -0.38 -5.30
N SER A 29 8.01 -1.64 -5.47
CA SER A 29 7.18 -2.71 -6.04
C SER A 29 6.69 -3.67 -4.94
N ALA A 30 6.13 -3.12 -3.85
CA ALA A 30 5.83 -3.89 -2.62
C ALA A 30 4.70 -4.94 -2.78
N PHE A 31 3.94 -4.86 -3.86
CA PHE A 31 2.83 -5.77 -4.14
C PHE A 31 3.12 -6.73 -5.30
N ALA A 32 4.29 -6.65 -5.93
CA ALA A 32 4.68 -7.59 -6.97
C ALA A 32 4.85 -8.99 -6.39
N GLY A 33 3.98 -9.92 -6.80
CA GLY A 33 4.07 -11.33 -6.41
C GLY A 33 3.34 -11.73 -5.13
N LYS A 34 2.54 -10.85 -4.49
CA LYS A 34 1.66 -11.31 -3.40
C LYS A 34 0.59 -12.25 -3.97
N ARG A 35 0.66 -13.51 -3.50
CA ARG A 35 -0.17 -14.66 -3.86
C ARG A 35 -1.66 -14.36 -3.69
N GLY A 36 -2.39 -14.42 -4.79
CA GLY A 36 -3.83 -14.26 -4.85
C GLY A 36 -4.15 -13.17 -5.86
N ASN A 37 -4.75 -13.55 -6.98
CA ASN A 37 -5.23 -12.57 -7.96
C ASN A 37 -6.21 -11.66 -7.20
N PRO A 38 -5.90 -10.36 -7.01
CA PRO A 38 -6.83 -9.48 -6.33
C PRO A 38 -8.17 -9.54 -7.05
N ALA A 39 -9.28 -9.52 -6.32
CA ALA A 39 -10.58 -9.47 -6.95
C ALA A 39 -10.62 -8.30 -7.96
N GLN A 40 -11.34 -8.44 -9.07
CA GLN A 40 -11.53 -7.30 -9.96
C GLN A 40 -12.38 -6.22 -9.26
N GLY A 41 -12.15 -4.97 -9.61
CA GLY A 41 -12.96 -3.84 -9.10
C GLY A 41 -12.17 -2.78 -8.34
N PRO A 42 -12.86 -1.87 -7.63
CA PRO A 42 -12.24 -0.76 -6.91
C PRO A 42 -11.42 -1.27 -5.73
N HIS A 43 -10.19 -0.80 -5.64
CA HIS A 43 -9.26 -1.04 -4.54
C HIS A 43 -8.86 0.30 -3.95
N ARG A 44 -8.60 0.29 -2.66
CA ARG A 44 -8.08 1.45 -1.95
C ARG A 44 -6.64 1.19 -1.56
N LEU A 45 -5.74 2.03 -2.05
CA LEU A 45 -4.34 2.04 -1.65
C LEU A 45 -4.12 3.18 -0.66
N LEU A 46 -3.70 2.82 0.54
CA LEU A 46 -3.24 3.74 1.57
C LEU A 46 -1.71 3.72 1.61
N VAL A 47 -1.10 4.89 1.46
CA VAL A 47 0.35 5.10 1.55
C VAL A 47 0.62 6.00 2.74
N GLN A 48 1.43 5.54 3.69
CA GLN A 48 1.77 6.29 4.90
C GLN A 48 3.29 6.41 5.06
N VAL A 49 3.77 7.62 5.29
CA VAL A 49 5.14 7.87 5.72
C VAL A 49 5.14 7.88 7.25
N LEU A 50 5.87 6.94 7.83
CA LEU A 50 5.96 6.76 9.29
C LEU A 50 7.32 7.21 9.81
N ARG A 51 7.35 7.75 11.03
CA ARG A 51 8.55 7.90 11.85
C ARG A 51 8.27 7.26 13.20
N GLY A 52 8.82 6.07 13.42
CA GLY A 52 8.36 5.20 14.51
C GLY A 52 6.90 4.81 14.27
N GLU A 53 6.05 4.99 15.27
CA GLU A 53 4.61 4.74 15.20
C GLU A 53 3.81 5.96 14.69
N THR A 54 4.46 7.12 14.54
CA THR A 54 3.80 8.35 14.14
C THR A 54 3.65 8.43 12.61
N VAL A 55 2.42 8.65 12.15
CA VAL A 55 2.13 8.99 10.75
C VAL A 55 2.52 10.45 10.49
N LEU A 56 3.52 10.67 9.63
CA LEU A 56 3.95 12.00 9.23
C LEU A 56 3.16 12.53 8.04
N ARG A 57 2.81 11.64 7.11
CA ARG A 57 1.97 11.92 5.94
C ARG A 57 1.19 10.67 5.57
N GLU A 58 -0.02 10.88 5.09
CA GLU A 58 -0.82 9.84 4.45
C GLU A 58 -1.30 10.29 3.09
N HIS A 59 -1.50 9.33 2.21
CA HIS A 59 -2.14 9.52 0.92
C HIS A 59 -3.04 8.32 0.64
N VAL A 60 -4.24 8.61 0.16
CA VAL A 60 -5.22 7.60 -0.22
C VAL A 60 -5.47 7.74 -1.71
N THR A 61 -5.35 6.63 -2.42
CA THR A 61 -5.67 6.55 -3.84
C THR A 61 -6.62 5.40 -4.09
N GLU A 62 -7.65 5.64 -4.90
CA GLU A 62 -8.51 4.58 -5.41
C GLU A 62 -7.95 4.11 -6.76
N THR A 63 -7.88 2.80 -6.94
CA THR A 63 -7.42 2.18 -8.18
C THR A 63 -8.37 1.06 -8.53
N ARG A 64 -8.79 0.99 -9.79
CA ARG A 64 -9.60 -0.12 -10.29
C ARG A 64 -8.66 -1.16 -10.93
N LEU A 65 -8.76 -2.40 -10.47
CA LEU A 65 -8.12 -3.53 -11.11
C LEU A 65 -9.10 -4.13 -12.13
N HIS A 66 -8.61 -4.34 -13.35
CA HIS A 66 -9.34 -4.91 -14.49
C HIS A 66 -9.01 -6.39 -14.66
#